data_AF-A0A9D2DYK7-F1
#
_entry.id   AF-A0A9D2DYK7-F1
#
_cell.length_a   1.000
_cell.length_b   1.000
_cell.length_c   1.000
_cell.angle_alpha   90.00
_cell.angle_beta   90.00
_cell.angle_gamma   90.00
#
_symmetry.space_group_name_H-M   'P 1'
#
loop_
_entity.id
_entity.type
_entity.pdbx_description
1 polymer ?
#
loop_
_entity_poly.entity_id
_entity_poly.type
_entity_poly.pdbx_seq_one_letter_code
_entity_poly.pdbx_strand_id
1 'polypeptide(L)'
;MDNTSIILELLARIQKLEQQVLALQSTLSTLQSSNTAATKEPNDFAMSIKAREHSEEVRRRDTTKYLFNGIVYSKNRLVLAIVQDYVKNNPISFDELSATFHPSLQGSIGVVERAEVAKKRSDYQVRYFTEKNEILTLTDGQACVCNQWGILNIPRFVQRAKELGYDIQEIKR
;
A
#
# COMPACT_ATOMS: atom_id res chain seq x y z
N MET A 1 29.18 -1.79 34.72
CA MET A 1 29.02 -0.65 33.80
C MET A 1 28.01 0.28 34.42
N ASP A 2 28.40 1.51 34.73
CA ASP A 2 27.55 2.48 35.43
C ASP A 2 26.47 2.98 34.45
N ASN A 3 25.20 2.71 34.76
CA ASN A 3 24.06 3.13 33.95
C ASN A 3 24.03 4.66 33.76
N THR A 4 24.59 5.41 34.71
CA THR A 4 24.71 6.86 34.65
C THR A 4 25.63 7.30 33.52
N SER A 5 26.76 6.62 33.33
CA SER A 5 27.71 6.92 32.25
C SER A 5 27.11 6.65 30.87
N ILE A 6 26.34 5.56 30.75
CA ILE A 6 25.65 5.20 29.50
C ILE A 6 24.59 6.26 29.15
N ILE A 7 23.81 6.71 30.13
CA ILE A 7 22.78 7.75 29.92
C ILE A 7 23.42 9.08 29.48
N LEU A 8 24.53 9.48 30.12
CA LEU A 8 25.25 10.70 29.74
C LEU A 8 25.81 10.64 28.32
N GLU A 9 26.36 9.49 27.92
CA GLU A 9 26.86 9.28 26.56
C GLU A 9 25.73 9.35 25.52
N LEU A 10 24.58 8.73 25.81
CA LEU A 10 23.40 8.78 24.95
C LEU A 10 22.84 10.20 24.82
N LEU A 11 22.76 10.97 25.92
CA LEU A 11 22.32 12.36 25.89
C LEU A 11 23.26 13.24 25.05
N ALA A 12 24.58 13.06 25.18
CA ALA A 12 25.55 13.79 24.36
C ALA A 12 25.39 13.46 22.86
N ARG A 13 25.12 12.20 22.53
CA ARG A 13 24.88 11.77 21.14
C ARG A 13 23.59 12.35 20.58
N ILE A 14 22.52 12.41 21.38
CA ILE A 14 21.23 13.02 20.99
C ILE A 14 21.41 14.50 20.70
N GLN A 15 22.05 15.25 21.61
CA GLN A 15 22.32 16.69 21.41
C GLN A 15 23.13 16.95 20.14
N LYS A 16 24.13 16.11 19.84
CA LYS A 16 24.91 16.23 18.61
C LYS A 16 24.06 15.99 17.35
N LEU A 17 23.16 15.03 17.38
CA LEU A 17 22.25 14.76 16.26
C LEU A 17 21.27 15.92 16.04
N GLU A 18 20.72 16.50 17.11
CA GLU A 18 19.83 17.65 17.04
C GLU A 18 20.52 18.87 16.39
N GLN A 19 21.78 19.14 16.75
CA GLN A 19 22.57 20.21 16.13
C GLN A 19 22.80 19.98 14.63
N GLN A 20 23.06 18.72 14.23
CA GLN A 20 23.24 18.38 12.80
C GLN A 20 21.95 18.58 12.01
N VAL A 21 20.79 18.22 12.58
CA VAL A 21 19.49 18.43 11.94
C VAL A 21 19.19 19.92 11.76
N LEU A 22 19.44 20.74 12.78
CA LEU A 22 19.28 22.20 12.68
C LEU A 22 20.17 22.81 11.60
N ALA A 23 21.43 22.35 11.50
CA ALA A 23 22.35 22.81 10.46
C ALA A 23 21.82 22.47 9.06
N LEU A 24 21.38 21.23 8.84
CA LEU A 24 20.83 20.79 7.55
C LEU A 24 19.58 21.58 7.14
N GLN A 25 18.68 21.86 8.08
CA GLN A 25 17.49 22.67 7.84
C GLN A 25 17.85 24.09 7.42
N SER A 26 18.86 24.70 8.07
CA SER A 26 19.35 26.03 7.72
C SER A 26 19.96 26.06 6.31
N THR A 27 20.71 25.02 5.92
CA THR A 27 21.30 24.91 4.59
C THR A 27 20.21 24.80 3.51
N LEU A 28 19.17 24.00 3.75
CA LEU A 28 18.05 23.87 2.81
C LEU A 28 17.29 25.18 2.62
N SER A 29 17.05 25.93 3.71
CA SER A 29 16.38 27.24 3.63
C SER A 29 17.21 28.26 2.84
N THR A 30 18.53 28.25 2.98
CA THR A 30 19.44 29.13 2.23
C THR A 30 19.45 28.77 0.74
N LEU A 31 19.49 27.48 0.40
CA LEU A 31 19.46 26.99 -0.99
C LEU A 31 18.12 27.29 -1.69
N GLN A 32 17.01 27.29 -0.95
CA GLN A 32 15.70 27.68 -1.49
C GLN A 32 15.63 29.18 -1.81
N SER A 33 16.37 30.02 -1.08
CA SER A 33 16.37 31.48 -1.26
C SER A 33 17.23 31.95 -2.44
N SER A 34 18.18 31.13 -2.92
CA SER A 34 19.03 31.46 -4.08
C SER A 34 18.38 31.24 -5.45
N ASN A 35 17.17 30.66 -5.53
CA ASN A 35 16.52 30.30 -6.80
C ASN A 35 15.33 31.21 -7.21
N THR A 36 15.08 32.33 -6.53
CA THR A 36 13.98 33.25 -6.88
C THR A 36 14.48 34.65 -7.24
N ALA A 37 15.09 34.78 -8.42
CA ALA A 37 15.24 36.06 -9.10
C ALA A 37 15.45 35.90 -10.62
N ALA A 38 14.42 35.47 -11.36
CA ALA A 38 14.27 35.79 -12.79
C ALA A 38 12.86 35.44 -13.34
N THR A 39 12.13 36.50 -13.71
CA THR A 39 11.12 36.62 -14.80
C THR A 39 9.78 35.87 -14.75
N LYS A 40 8.73 36.70 -14.80
CA LYS A 40 7.33 36.42 -15.15
C LYS A 40 7.20 36.02 -16.62
N GLU A 41 6.50 34.92 -16.88
CA GLU A 41 5.53 34.60 -17.95
C GLU A 41 5.15 33.11 -17.77
N PRO A 42 3.88 32.67 -17.92
CA PRO A 42 3.49 31.28 -17.72
C PRO A 42 3.91 30.45 -18.93
N ASN A 43 5.15 29.95 -18.90
CA ASN A 43 5.68 29.12 -19.96
C ASN A 43 5.18 27.67 -19.77
N ASP A 44 4.42 27.13 -20.73
CA ASP A 44 3.87 25.75 -20.78
C ASP A 44 4.92 24.66 -20.48
N PHE A 45 6.20 25.01 -20.58
CA PHE A 45 7.33 24.18 -20.21
C PHE A 45 7.38 23.79 -18.71
N ALA A 46 6.95 24.66 -17.79
CA ALA A 46 6.98 24.37 -16.35
C ALA A 46 5.95 23.31 -15.93
N MET A 47 4.82 23.24 -16.64
CA MET A 47 3.81 22.19 -16.46
C MET A 47 4.35 20.82 -16.90
N SER A 48 5.25 20.82 -17.89
CA SER A 48 5.95 19.61 -18.34
C SER A 48 7.07 19.14 -17.40
N ILE A 49 7.72 20.04 -16.65
CA ILE A 49 8.80 19.69 -15.72
C ILE A 49 8.27 19.16 -14.38
N LYS A 50 7.19 19.74 -13.82
CA LYS A 50 6.52 19.14 -12.65
C LYS A 50 5.90 17.78 -12.96
N ALA A 51 5.39 17.59 -14.18
CA ALA A 51 4.97 16.29 -14.67
C ALA A 51 6.17 15.33 -14.90
N ARG A 52 7.35 15.86 -15.25
CA ARG A 52 8.56 15.06 -15.52
C ARG A 52 9.33 14.65 -14.26
N GLU A 53 9.41 15.47 -13.22
CA GLU A 53 9.99 15.06 -11.93
C GLU A 53 9.14 13.96 -11.28
N HIS A 54 7.81 14.03 -11.42
CA HIS A 54 6.95 12.90 -11.05
C HIS A 54 7.11 11.69 -12.00
N SER A 55 7.67 11.86 -13.21
CA SER A 55 7.83 10.80 -14.21
C SER A 55 9.14 10.02 -14.13
N GLU A 56 10.17 10.52 -13.45
CA GLU A 56 11.41 9.74 -13.23
C GLU A 56 11.28 8.77 -12.06
N GLU A 57 10.50 9.11 -11.02
CA GLU A 57 10.14 8.18 -9.95
C GLU A 57 9.18 7.07 -10.44
N VAL A 58 8.48 7.31 -11.56
CA VAL A 58 7.53 6.37 -12.21
C VAL A 58 8.21 5.14 -12.85
N ARG A 59 9.54 4.99 -12.78
CA ARG A 59 10.23 3.78 -13.29
C ARG A 59 10.57 2.74 -12.24
N ARG A 60 10.45 3.01 -10.94
CA ARG A 60 10.64 1.96 -9.93
C ARG A 60 9.32 1.25 -9.67
N ARG A 61 9.31 -0.07 -9.91
CA ARG A 61 8.18 -0.94 -9.57
C ARG A 61 7.85 -0.75 -8.08
N ASP A 62 6.61 -0.37 -7.81
CA ASP A 62 6.11 -0.26 -6.44
C ASP A 62 6.16 -1.64 -5.76
N THR A 63 7.05 -1.77 -4.78
CA THR A 63 7.26 -3.00 -3.99
C THR A 63 6.75 -2.89 -2.57
N THR A 64 5.91 -1.89 -2.29
CA THR A 64 5.29 -1.66 -0.98
C THR A 64 4.73 -2.95 -0.38
N LYS A 65 5.02 -3.13 0.90
CA LYS A 65 4.63 -4.27 1.73
C LYS A 65 3.78 -3.80 2.90
N TYR A 66 3.00 -4.72 3.45
CA TYR A 66 2.10 -4.44 4.56
C TYR A 66 2.29 -5.45 5.66
N LEU A 67 2.28 -4.99 6.91
CA LEU A 67 2.23 -5.82 8.09
C LEU A 67 0.77 -6.04 8.47
N PHE A 68 0.38 -7.30 8.60
CA PHE A 68 -0.94 -7.73 9.06
C PHE A 68 -0.76 -8.97 9.94
N ASN A 69 -1.33 -8.97 11.15
CA ASN A 69 -1.20 -10.06 12.13
C ASN A 69 0.25 -10.55 12.34
N GLY A 70 1.21 -9.61 12.40
CA GLY A 70 2.63 -9.91 12.59
C GLY A 70 3.36 -10.48 11.36
N ILE A 71 2.68 -10.62 10.22
CA ILE A 71 3.24 -11.17 8.98
C ILE A 71 3.33 -10.08 7.91
N VAL A 72 4.44 -10.08 7.16
CA VAL A 72 4.68 -9.13 6.08
C VAL A 72 4.18 -9.69 4.75
N TYR A 73 3.24 -8.97 4.13
CA TYR A 73 2.61 -9.35 2.87
C TYR A 73 2.94 -8.40 1.72
N SER A 74 2.97 -8.91 0.48
CA SER A 74 2.80 -8.10 -0.72
C SER A 74 1.34 -7.67 -0.89
N LYS A 75 1.08 -6.62 -1.68
CA LYS A 75 -0.27 -6.11 -1.99
C LYS A 75 -1.32 -7.20 -2.23
N ASN A 76 -1.06 -8.09 -3.19
CA ASN A 76 -1.98 -9.17 -3.56
C ASN A 76 -2.16 -10.22 -2.44
N ARG A 77 -1.09 -10.55 -1.72
CA ARG A 77 -1.12 -11.52 -0.62
C ARG A 77 -1.82 -10.95 0.61
N LEU A 78 -1.72 -9.64 0.85
CA LEU A 78 -2.47 -8.94 1.89
C LEU A 78 -3.97 -9.07 1.63
N VAL A 79 -4.41 -8.77 0.39
CA VAL A 79 -5.83 -8.89 0.01
C VAL A 79 -6.33 -10.32 0.24
N LEU A 80 -5.58 -11.32 -0.24
CA LEU A 80 -5.94 -12.72 -0.02
C LEU A 80 -6.06 -13.05 1.47
N ALA A 81 -5.05 -12.68 2.28
CA ALA A 81 -5.03 -12.99 3.72
C ALA A 81 -6.22 -12.37 4.46
N ILE A 82 -6.56 -11.11 4.17
CA ILE A 82 -7.68 -10.41 4.81
C ILE A 82 -9.02 -11.01 4.38
N VAL A 83 -9.21 -11.28 3.08
CA VAL A 83 -10.48 -11.84 2.60
C VAL A 83 -10.68 -13.27 3.12
N GLN A 84 -9.61 -14.07 3.19
CA GLN A 84 -9.66 -15.40 3.80
C GLN A 84 -10.00 -15.34 5.28
N ASP A 85 -9.37 -14.44 6.03
CA ASP A 85 -9.67 -14.23 7.44
C ASP A 85 -11.14 -13.81 7.64
N TYR A 86 -11.63 -12.87 6.82
CA TYR A 86 -13.01 -12.39 6.89
C TYR A 86 -14.03 -13.52 6.67
N VAL A 87 -13.85 -14.33 5.64
CA VAL A 87 -14.74 -15.48 5.33
C VAL A 87 -14.62 -16.58 6.40
N LYS A 88 -13.42 -16.79 6.95
CA LYS A 88 -13.22 -17.77 8.02
C LYS A 88 -13.97 -17.39 9.30
N ASN A 89 -13.99 -16.09 9.62
CA ASN A 89 -14.64 -15.57 10.81
C ASN A 89 -16.14 -15.31 10.60
N ASN A 90 -16.61 -15.25 9.35
CA ASN A 90 -18.01 -14.97 9.00
C ASN A 90 -18.48 -15.93 7.89
N PRO A 91 -19.33 -16.94 8.18
CA PRO A 91 -19.93 -17.76 7.15
C PRO A 91 -20.95 -16.93 6.35
N ILE A 92 -20.56 -16.52 5.14
CA ILE A 92 -21.33 -15.60 4.29
C ILE A 92 -21.54 -16.16 2.89
N SER A 93 -22.48 -15.58 2.16
CA SER A 93 -22.68 -15.80 0.73
C SER A 93 -21.74 -14.94 -0.11
N PHE A 94 -21.63 -15.26 -1.40
CA PHE A 94 -20.86 -14.43 -2.35
C PHE A 94 -21.41 -13.01 -2.47
N ASP A 95 -22.72 -12.82 -2.44
CA ASP A 95 -23.33 -11.51 -2.62
C ASP A 95 -23.04 -10.60 -1.42
N GLU A 96 -23.07 -11.13 -0.20
CA GLU A 96 -22.66 -10.42 1.03
C GLU A 96 -21.16 -10.11 1.04
N LEU A 97 -20.33 -11.06 0.58
CA LEU A 97 -18.89 -10.84 0.46
C LEU A 97 -18.59 -9.75 -0.58
N SER A 98 -19.27 -9.76 -1.71
CA SER A 98 -19.15 -8.77 -2.78
C SER A 98 -19.65 -7.40 -2.33
N ALA A 99 -20.73 -7.33 -1.53
CA ALA A 99 -21.19 -6.09 -0.92
C ALA A 99 -20.16 -5.54 0.09
N THR A 100 -19.53 -6.42 0.87
CA THR A 100 -18.50 -6.04 1.85
C THR A 100 -17.24 -5.52 1.17
N PHE A 101 -16.74 -6.26 0.18
CA PHE A 101 -15.56 -5.93 -0.63
C PHE A 101 -15.99 -5.58 -2.05
N HIS A 102 -16.61 -4.41 -2.17
CA HIS A 102 -17.21 -3.95 -3.43
C HIS A 102 -16.22 -4.02 -4.61
N PRO A 103 -16.64 -4.48 -5.81
CA PRO A 103 -15.76 -4.61 -6.97
C PRO A 103 -14.98 -3.33 -7.35
N SER A 104 -15.56 -2.15 -7.06
CA SER A 104 -14.93 -0.85 -7.31
C SER A 104 -13.62 -0.61 -6.55
N LEU A 105 -13.36 -1.37 -5.47
CA LEU A 105 -12.10 -1.30 -4.73
C LEU A 105 -10.91 -1.67 -5.61
N GLN A 106 -11.07 -2.71 -6.44
CA GLN A 106 -10.05 -3.15 -7.39
C GLN A 106 -10.16 -2.40 -8.71
N GLY A 107 -11.38 -2.25 -9.23
CA GLY A 107 -11.68 -1.67 -10.54
C GLY A 107 -12.39 -2.66 -11.46
N SER A 108 -11.75 -3.01 -12.58
CA SER A 108 -12.39 -3.76 -13.68
C SER A 108 -12.52 -5.26 -13.46
N ILE A 109 -11.69 -5.87 -12.60
CA ILE A 109 -11.73 -7.32 -12.33
C ILE A 109 -12.58 -7.61 -11.10
N GLY A 110 -12.68 -6.66 -10.16
CA GLY A 110 -13.29 -6.88 -8.86
C GLY A 110 -12.33 -7.48 -7.84
N VAL A 111 -12.77 -7.55 -6.58
CA VAL A 111 -11.96 -8.12 -5.48
C VAL A 111 -12.07 -9.64 -5.47
N VAL A 112 -13.29 -10.15 -5.63
CA VAL A 112 -13.63 -11.56 -5.66
C VAL A 112 -14.54 -11.86 -6.85
N GLU A 113 -14.49 -13.09 -7.34
CA GLU A 113 -15.38 -13.59 -8.39
C GLU A 113 -15.74 -15.05 -8.09
N ARG A 114 -16.97 -15.48 -8.45
CA ARG A 114 -17.38 -16.87 -8.29
C ARG A 114 -16.44 -17.77 -9.08
N ALA A 115 -15.99 -18.88 -8.49
CA ALA A 115 -14.98 -19.74 -9.10
C ALA A 115 -15.42 -20.29 -10.48
N GLU A 116 -16.71 -20.59 -10.64
CA GLU A 116 -17.32 -21.02 -11.90
C GLU A 116 -17.35 -19.92 -12.97
N VAL A 117 -17.51 -18.65 -12.58
CA VAL A 117 -17.50 -17.50 -13.49
C VAL A 117 -16.07 -17.16 -13.88
N ALA A 118 -15.16 -17.14 -12.90
CA ALA A 118 -13.73 -16.90 -13.12
C ALA A 118 -13.14 -17.89 -14.14
N LYS A 119 -13.46 -19.19 -14.01
CA LYS A 119 -12.98 -20.25 -14.92
C LYS A 119 -13.40 -20.07 -16.39
N LYS A 120 -14.43 -19.27 -16.69
CA LYS A 120 -14.83 -18.97 -18.09
C LYS A 120 -13.86 -18.04 -18.79
N ARG A 121 -13.00 -17.34 -18.04
CA ARG A 121 -11.96 -16.46 -18.60
C ARG A 121 -10.74 -17.28 -19.00
N SER A 122 -10.16 -16.96 -20.17
CA SER A 122 -8.94 -17.61 -20.65
C SER A 122 -7.73 -17.34 -19.75
N ASP A 123 -7.69 -16.18 -19.09
CA ASP A 123 -6.59 -15.74 -18.24
C ASP A 123 -6.83 -15.95 -16.73
N TYR A 124 -7.78 -16.80 -16.34
CA TYR A 124 -8.23 -16.89 -14.95
C TYR A 124 -7.12 -17.22 -13.94
N GLN A 125 -6.19 -18.13 -14.29
CA GLN A 125 -5.05 -18.50 -13.43
C GLN A 125 -4.07 -17.35 -13.22
N VAL A 126 -4.06 -16.36 -14.12
CA VAL A 126 -3.20 -15.17 -14.04
C VAL A 126 -3.92 -14.03 -13.31
N ARG A 127 -5.25 -14.00 -13.29
CA ARG A 127 -6.06 -12.93 -12.66
C ARG A 127 -6.47 -13.22 -11.23
N TYR A 128 -6.56 -14.49 -10.86
CA TYR A 128 -7.06 -14.90 -9.56
C TYR A 128 -6.08 -15.84 -8.87
N PHE A 129 -6.20 -15.93 -7.55
CA PHE A 129 -5.60 -17.01 -6.78
C PHE A 129 -6.42 -18.28 -6.98
N THR A 130 -5.77 -19.35 -7.46
CA THR A 130 -6.45 -20.58 -7.91
C THR A 130 -5.90 -21.84 -7.27
N GLU A 131 -4.91 -21.72 -6.37
CA GLU A 131 -4.44 -22.88 -5.61
C GLU A 131 -5.53 -23.35 -4.65
N LYS A 132 -5.57 -24.65 -4.36
CA LYS A 132 -6.66 -25.26 -3.58
C LYS A 132 -6.84 -24.65 -2.20
N ASN A 133 -5.75 -24.23 -1.57
CA ASN A 133 -5.71 -23.57 -0.25
C ASN A 133 -5.98 -22.06 -0.32
N GLU A 134 -6.11 -21.48 -1.52
CA GLU A 134 -6.38 -20.05 -1.72
C GLU A 134 -7.83 -19.77 -2.11
N ILE A 135 -8.53 -20.78 -2.65
CA ILE A 135 -9.94 -20.68 -3.02
C ILE A 135 -10.79 -20.52 -1.74
N LEU A 136 -11.69 -19.53 -1.77
CA LEU A 136 -12.63 -19.26 -0.69
C LEU A 136 -13.77 -20.28 -0.73
N THR A 137 -14.15 -20.77 0.44
CA THR A 137 -15.37 -21.58 0.63
C THR A 137 -16.42 -20.71 1.28
N LEU A 138 -17.52 -20.48 0.57
CA LEU A 138 -18.66 -19.67 0.97
C LEU A 138 -19.86 -20.58 1.24
N THR A 139 -20.92 -20.02 1.82
CA THR A 139 -22.16 -20.76 2.09
C THR A 139 -22.88 -21.21 0.81
N ASP A 140 -22.72 -20.47 -0.28
CA ASP A 140 -23.39 -20.67 -1.56
C ASP A 140 -22.42 -21.11 -2.68
N GLY A 141 -21.19 -21.52 -2.34
CA GLY A 141 -20.24 -22.07 -3.30
C GLY A 141 -18.79 -21.67 -3.06
N GLN A 142 -18.03 -21.53 -4.14
CA GLN A 142 -16.61 -21.16 -4.10
C GLN A 142 -16.35 -19.86 -4.83
N ALA A 143 -15.40 -19.08 -4.33
CA ALA A 143 -14.96 -17.83 -4.94
C ALA A 143 -13.44 -17.74 -4.98
N CYS A 144 -12.92 -17.00 -5.95
CA CYS A 144 -11.50 -16.73 -6.10
C CYS A 144 -11.22 -15.25 -5.86
N VAL A 145 -10.09 -14.94 -5.22
CA VAL A 145 -9.64 -13.57 -4.97
C VAL A 145 -8.79 -13.08 -6.14
N CYS A 146 -9.00 -11.84 -6.58
CA CYS A 146 -8.18 -11.20 -7.61
C CYS A 146 -6.74 -11.00 -7.13
N ASN A 147 -5.77 -11.38 -7.95
CA ASN A 147 -4.34 -11.28 -7.63
C ASN A 147 -3.68 -9.98 -8.15
N GLN A 148 -4.40 -9.16 -8.92
CA GLN A 148 -3.87 -7.96 -9.58
C GLN A 148 -4.12 -6.70 -8.76
N TRP A 149 -3.10 -6.29 -8.00
CA TRP A 149 -3.14 -5.12 -7.13
C TRP A 149 -1.93 -4.22 -7.36
N GLY A 150 -2.21 -2.96 -7.71
CA GLY A 150 -1.23 -1.92 -7.95
C GLY A 150 -1.31 -0.80 -6.92
N ILE A 151 -0.37 0.14 -7.00
CA ILE A 151 -0.28 1.29 -6.09
C ILE A 151 -1.53 2.17 -6.12
N LEU A 152 -2.26 2.20 -7.24
CA LEU A 152 -3.45 3.04 -7.41
C LEU A 152 -4.73 2.47 -6.79
N ASN A 153 -4.82 1.14 -6.63
CA ASN A 153 -6.05 0.49 -6.14
C ASN A 153 -5.89 -0.13 -4.74
N ILE A 154 -4.69 -0.55 -4.34
CA ILE A 154 -4.48 -1.12 -3.00
C ILE A 154 -4.88 -0.18 -1.86
N PRO A 155 -4.71 1.17 -1.92
CA PRO A 155 -5.09 2.03 -0.81
C PRO A 155 -6.59 1.99 -0.51
N ARG A 156 -7.43 1.84 -1.55
CA ARG A 156 -8.89 1.71 -1.39
C ARG A 156 -9.27 0.45 -0.63
N PHE A 157 -8.63 -0.66 -0.97
CA PHE A 157 -8.84 -1.93 -0.26
C PHE A 157 -8.35 -1.86 1.18
N VAL A 158 -7.16 -1.31 1.43
CA VAL A 158 -6.60 -1.16 2.78
C VAL A 158 -7.50 -0.28 3.65
N GLN A 159 -8.01 0.83 3.09
CA GLN A 159 -8.98 1.68 3.78
C GLN A 159 -10.24 0.89 4.16
N ARG A 160 -10.82 0.14 3.22
CA ARG A 160 -12.00 -0.69 3.50
C ARG A 160 -11.72 -1.75 4.57
N ALA A 161 -10.56 -2.40 4.53
CA ALA A 161 -10.20 -3.39 5.55
C ALA A 161 -10.04 -2.74 6.93
N LYS A 162 -9.46 -1.54 7.03
CA LYS A 162 -9.38 -0.79 8.30
C LYS A 162 -10.76 -0.44 8.85
N GLU A 163 -11.72 -0.07 8.00
CA GLU A 163 -13.12 0.16 8.42
C GLU A 163 -13.78 -1.11 8.99
N LEU A 164 -13.37 -2.29 8.52
CA LEU A 164 -13.81 -3.59 9.04
C LEU A 164 -13.07 -4.00 10.32
N GLY A 165 -12.16 -3.17 10.84
CA GLY A 165 -11.44 -3.40 12.09
C GLY A 165 -10.07 -4.08 11.94
N TYR A 166 -9.56 -4.24 10.71
CA TYR A 166 -8.24 -4.81 10.49
C TYR A 166 -7.12 -3.80 10.78
N ASP A 167 -6.16 -4.17 11.62
CA ASP A 167 -4.91 -3.40 11.80
C ASP A 167 -3.90 -3.74 10.70
N ILE A 168 -3.60 -2.74 9.87
CA ILE A 168 -2.74 -2.87 8.69
C ILE A 168 -1.76 -1.71 8.67
N GLN A 169 -0.48 -2.04 8.71
CA GLN A 169 0.60 -1.06 8.67
C GLN A 169 1.37 -1.17 7.37
N GLU A 170 1.55 -0.04 6.68
CA GLU A 170 2.39 0.02 5.50
C GLU A 170 3.86 0.09 5.92
N ILE A 171 4.68 -0.80 5.36
CA ILE A 171 6.11 -0.82 5.62
C ILE A 171 6.79 0.07 4.61
N LYS A 172 7.07 1.30 5.02
CA LYS A 172 7.91 2.23 4.25
C LYS A 172 9.35 1.75 4.31
N ARG A 173 9.98 1.63 3.14
CA ARG A 173 11.41 1.36 3.01
C ARG A 173 12.22 2.63 3.20
#